data_AF-A0A527G9A9-F1
#
_entry.id   AF-A0A527G9A9-F1
#
_cell.length_a   1.000
_cell.length_b   1.000
_cell.length_c   1.000
_cell.angle_alpha   90.00
_cell.angle_beta   90.00
_cell.angle_gamma   90.00
#
_symmetry.space_group_name_H-M   'P 1'
#
loop_
_entity.id
_entity.type
_entity.pdbx_description
1 polymer ?
#
loop_
_entity_poly.entity_id
_entity_poly.type
_entity_poly.pdbx_seq_one_letter_code
_entity_poly.pdbx_strand_id
1 'polypeptide(L)' 'DGDFMLLPSRRYAHAQHYVRDVLAANGLSVLSLEPTVIRQDRGEHVNGLVVVAGAPNSARQRT' A
#
# COMPACT_ATOMS: atom_id res chain seq x y z
N ASP A 1 -13.20 5.11 -10.20
CA ASP A 1 -12.74 5.03 -8.81
C ASP A 1 -13.08 3.67 -8.24
N GLY A 2 -12.07 2.81 -8.12
CA GLY A 2 -12.21 1.46 -7.58
C GLY A 2 -11.01 1.16 -6.69
N ASP A 3 -11.20 0.24 -5.76
CA ASP A 3 -10.22 -0.11 -4.73
C ASP A 3 -8.91 -0.63 -5.32
N PHE A 4 -9.04 -1.43 -6.37
CA PHE A 4 -7.93 -1.88 -7.18
C PHE A 4 -8.42 -2.24 -8.59
N MET A 5 -7.47 -2.36 -9.52
CA MET A 5 -7.73 -2.89 -10.85
C MET A 5 -6.60 -3.80 -11.31
N LEU A 6 -6.93 -4.82 -12.10
CA LEU A 6 -5.92 -5.64 -12.76
C LEU A 6 -5.45 -4.95 -14.04
N LEU A 7 -4.17 -4.60 -14.11
CA LEU A 7 -3.58 -3.99 -15.30
C LEU A 7 -3.33 -5.03 -16.41
N PRO A 8 -3.19 -4.63 -17.69
CA PRO A 8 -2.77 -5.52 -18.78
C PRO A 8 -1.44 -6.25 -18.51
N SER A 9 -0.59 -5.67 -17.66
CA SER A 9 0.66 -6.28 -17.17
C SER A 9 0.45 -7.43 -16.15
N ARG A 10 -0.81 -7.79 -15.86
CA ARG A 10 -1.25 -8.81 -14.89
C ARG A 10 -0.85 -8.52 -13.45
N ARG A 11 -0.72 -7.24 -13.11
CA ARG A 11 -0.46 -6.76 -11.75
C ARG A 11 -1.62 -5.89 -11.28
N TYR A 12 -1.99 -6.05 -10.02
CA TYR A 12 -2.97 -5.17 -9.41
C TYR A 12 -2.38 -3.79 -9.18
N ALA A 13 -3.10 -2.76 -9.60
CA ALA A 13 -2.89 -1.39 -9.18
C ALA A 13 -3.90 -1.10 -8.07
N HIS A 14 -3.42 -0.63 -6.92
CA HIS A 14 -4.23 -0.31 -5.76
C HIS A 14 -4.42 1.19 -5.63
N ALA A 15 -5.63 1.61 -5.31
CA ALA A 15 -5.89 2.98 -4.91
C ALA A 15 -5.34 3.25 -3.50
N GLN A 16 -4.95 4.50 -3.22
CA GLN A 16 -4.38 4.84 -1.93
C GLN A 16 -5.38 4.62 -0.78
N HIS A 17 -6.67 4.94 -1.00
CA HIS A 17 -7.70 4.75 0.02
C HIS A 17 -7.85 3.27 0.39
N TYR A 18 -7.90 2.38 -0.61
CA TYR A 18 -7.96 0.93 -0.37
C TYR A 18 -6.80 0.43 0.49
N VAL A 19 -5.57 0.87 0.21
CA VAL A 19 -4.41 0.47 1.02
C VAL A 19 -4.52 0.97 2.46
N ARG A 20 -5.00 2.21 2.66
CA ARG A 20 -5.24 2.75 4.02
C ARG A 20 -6.29 1.96 4.77
N ASP A 21 -7.39 1.63 4.11
CA ASP A 21 -8.53 0.92 4.71
C ASP A 21 -8.13 -0.52 5.09
N VAL A 22 -7.44 -1.23 4.21
CA VAL A 22 -6.92 -2.58 4.49
C VAL A 22 -5.95 -2.56 5.66
N LEU A 23 -5.02 -1.61 5.72
CA LEU A 23 -4.07 -1.52 6.83
C LEU A 23 -4.79 -1.22 8.16
N ALA A 24 -5.71 -0.25 8.16
CA ALA A 24 -6.49 0.11 9.34
C ALA A 24 -7.34 -1.06 9.85
N ALA A 25 -7.99 -1.80 8.95
CA ALA A 25 -8.78 -2.99 9.28
C ALA A 25 -7.95 -4.10 9.95
N ASN A 26 -6.62 -4.10 9.74
CA ASN A 26 -5.68 -5.05 10.33
C ASN A 26 -4.89 -4.47 11.52
N GLY A 27 -5.31 -3.31 12.06
CA GLY A 27 -4.67 -2.68 13.21
C GLY A 27 -3.30 -2.03 12.90
N LEU A 28 -2.96 -1.87 11.63
CA LEU A 28 -1.73 -1.23 11.19
C LEU A 28 -1.96 0.27 10.97
N SER A 29 -1.09 1.11 11.53
CA SER A 29 -1.13 2.55 11.30
C SER A 29 -0.25 2.93 10.11
N VAL A 30 -0.78 3.68 9.14
CA VAL A 30 0.02 4.18 8.01
C VAL A 30 0.93 5.31 8.48
N LEU A 31 2.25 5.10 8.41
CA LEU A 31 3.27 6.10 8.76
C LEU A 31 3.65 6.96 7.56
N SER A 32 3.74 6.35 6.38
CA SER A 32 3.86 7.05 5.10
C SER A 32 3.22 6.24 3.97
N LEU A 33 2.73 6.94 2.95
CA LEU A 33 2.20 6.35 1.73
C LEU A 33 2.36 7.35 0.60
N GLU A 34 3.13 6.99 -0.42
CA GLU A 34 3.45 7.87 -1.53
C GLU A 34 3.45 7.13 -2.88
N PRO A 35 2.92 7.74 -3.95
CA PRO A 35 3.10 7.25 -5.31
C PRO A 35 4.56 7.37 -5.76
N THR A 36 5.07 6.34 -6.43
CA THR A 36 6.42 6.37 -7.02
C THR A 36 6.54 5.41 -8.21
N VAL A 37 7.66 5.51 -8.94
CA VAL A 37 8.07 4.50 -9.92
C VAL A 37 8.75 3.36 -9.16
N ILE A 38 8.11 2.20 -9.13
CA ILE A 38 8.59 1.03 -8.36
C ILE A 38 9.53 0.13 -9.17
N ARG A 39 9.49 0.22 -10.51
CA ARG A 39 10.39 -0.47 -11.43
C ARG A 39 10.27 0.06 -12.86
N GLN A 40 11.20 -0.38 -13.70
CA GLN A 40 11.10 -0.31 -15.16
C GLN A 40 10.61 -1.65 -15.71
N ASP A 41 9.76 -1.62 -16.73
CA ASP A 41 9.31 -2.81 -17.47
C ASP A 41 9.30 -2.51 -18.96
N ARG A 42 10.18 -3.15 -19.73
CA ARG A 42 10.32 -2.93 -21.18
C ARG A 42 10.51 -1.45 -21.56
N GLY A 43 11.23 -0.70 -20.72
CA GLY A 43 11.49 0.73 -20.90
C GLY A 43 10.38 1.65 -20.39
N GLU A 44 9.27 1.09 -19.88
CA GLU A 44 8.17 1.87 -19.32
C GLU A 44 8.23 1.92 -17.79
N HIS A 45 7.89 3.09 -17.25
CA HIS A 45 7.71 3.27 -15.82
C HIS A 45 6.52 2.46 -15.32
N VAL A 46 6.74 1.72 -14.23
CA VAL A 46 5.66 1.07 -13.50
C VAL A 46 5.43 1.84 -12.23
N ASN A 47 4.31 2.55 -12.18
CA ASN A 47 3.88 3.30 -11.01
C ASN A 47 3.32 2.35 -9.95
N GLY A 48 3.57 2.68 -8.68
CA GLY A 48 3.06 1.96 -7.52
C GLY A 48 3.04 2.85 -6.28
N LEU A 49 2.83 2.23 -5.13
CA LEU A 49 2.85 2.90 -3.82
C LEU A 49 4.00 2.36 -2.99
N VAL A 50 4.78 3.24 -2.38
CA VAL A 50 5.65 2.91 -1.25
C VAL A 50 4.89 3.21 0.02
N VAL A 51 4.84 2.24 0.94
CA VAL A 51 4.03 2.29 2.15
C VAL A 51 4.86 1.86 3.33
N VAL A 52 4.88 2.68 4.38
CA VAL A 52 5.45 2.32 5.67
C VAL A 52 4.30 2.24 6.66
N ALA A 53 4.17 1.10 7.33
CA ALA A 53 3.12 0.85 8.32
C ALA A 53 3.72 0.46 9.67
N GLY A 54 3.14 0.98 10.74
CA GLY A 54 3.48 0.64 12.12
C GLY A 54 2.59 -0.47 12.63
N ALA A 55 3.21 -1.52 13.19
CA ALA A 55 2.51 -2.53 13.96
C ALA A 55 2.07 -1.96 15.33
N PRO A 56 0.97 -2.45 15.91
CA PRO A 56 0.61 -2.13 17.28
C PRO A 56 1.79 -2.47 18.21
N ASN A 57 2.16 -1.54 19.08
CA ASN A 57 3.22 -1.80 20.04
C ASN A 57 2.70 -2.79 21.12
N SER A 58 3.10 -4.05 21.02
CA SER A 58 2.70 -5.12 21.94
C SER A 58 3.23 -4.95 23.37
N ALA A 59 4.15 -4.00 23.60
CA ALA A 59 4.67 -3.68 24.93
C ALA A 59 3.67 -2.92 25.84
N ARG A 60 2.54 -2.42 25.30
CA ARG A 60 1.60 -1.55 26.04
C ARG A 60 0.34 -2.25 26.58
N GLN A 61 0.24 -3.58 26.45
CA GLN A 61 -0.97 -4.36 26.78
C GLN A 61 -0.86 -5.21 28.07
N ARG A 62 0.12 -4.94 28.95
CA ARG A 62 0.21 -5.59 30.27
C ARG A 62 0.15 -4.55 31.39
N THR A 63 -1.06 -4.12 31.75
CA THR A 63 -1.39 -3.51 33.04
C THR A 63 -2.81 -3.87 33.40
#